data_AF-A0A105VKM0-F1
#
_entry.id   AF-A0A105VKM0-F1
#
_cell.length_a   1.000
_cell.length_b   1.000
_cell.length_c   1.000
_cell.angle_alpha   90.00
_cell.angle_beta   90.00
_cell.angle_gamma   90.00
#
_symmetry.space_group_name_H-M   'P 1'
#
loop_
_entity.id
_entity.type
_entity.pdbx_description
1 polymer ?
#
loop_
_entity_poly.entity_id
_entity_poly.type
_entity_poly.pdbx_seq_one_letter_code
_entity_poly.pdbx_strand_id
1 'polypeptide(L)' 'MKLTNLSLMTHVQPHGALHVGLSDGTNTINVQVKLESHHDAHSLTIQQIEDLAKHAAKHLIP' A
#
# COMPACT_ATOMS: atom_id res chain seq x y z
N MET A 1 3.93 -0.79 12.77
CA MET A 1 2.77 -0.87 11.87
C MET A 1 2.87 -2.15 11.04
N LYS A 2 1.85 -3.01 11.12
CA LYS A 2 1.71 -4.27 10.38
C LYS A 2 0.57 -4.15 9.36
N LEU A 3 0.62 -4.93 8.29
CA LEU A 3 -0.47 -5.06 7.33
C LEU A 3 -1.71 -5.65 8.00
N THR A 4 -2.83 -4.94 7.94
CA THR A 4 -4.12 -5.43 8.44
C THR A 4 -5.15 -5.64 7.34
N ASN A 5 -5.08 -4.86 6.27
CA ASN A 5 -5.96 -5.02 5.13
C ASN A 5 -5.21 -4.70 3.83
N LEU A 6 -5.48 -5.48 2.79
CA LEU A 6 -4.95 -5.26 1.46
C LEU A 6 -6.11 -5.32 0.47
N SER A 7 -6.26 -4.26 -0.33
CA SER A 7 -7.23 -4.23 -1.42
C SER A 7 -6.57 -3.68 -2.67
N LEU A 8 -6.56 -4.47 -3.73
CA LEU A 8 -6.04 -4.06 -5.03
C LEU A 8 -7.15 -3.34 -5.80
N MET A 9 -6.91 -2.11 -6.22
CA MET A 9 -7.81 -1.33 -7.05
C MET A 9 -7.24 -1.22 -8.47
N THR A 10 -7.61 -2.16 -9.33
CA THR A 10 -7.13 -2.25 -10.73
C THR A 10 -7.76 -1.23 -11.67
N HIS A 11 -8.77 -0.48 -11.19
CA HIS A 11 -9.54 0.48 -12.01
C HIS A 11 -8.80 1.81 -12.24
N VAL A 12 -7.75 2.11 -11.48
CA VAL A 12 -7.05 3.40 -11.57
C VAL A 12 -5.99 3.34 -12.69
N GLN A 13 -6.33 3.81 -13.89
CA GLN A 13 -5.42 3.83 -15.04
C GLN A 13 -4.29 4.85 -14.87
N PRO A 14 -3.07 4.61 -15.40
CA PRO A 14 -2.69 3.50 -16.28
C PRO A 14 -2.12 2.24 -15.60
N HIS A 15 -1.84 2.24 -14.29
CA HIS A 15 -1.06 1.16 -13.63
C HIS A 15 -1.70 0.54 -12.37
N GLY A 16 -2.93 0.90 -12.01
CA GLY A 16 -3.60 0.41 -10.81
C GLY A 16 -3.08 1.07 -9.53
N ALA A 17 -3.82 0.91 -8.44
CA ALA A 17 -3.42 1.38 -7.12
C ALA A 17 -3.64 0.29 -6.08
N LEU A 18 -2.70 0.14 -5.14
CA LEU A 18 -2.86 -0.68 -3.95
C LEU A 18 -3.45 0.18 -2.83
N HIS A 19 -4.53 -0.28 -2.22
CA HIS A 19 -5.04 0.27 -0.98
C HIS A 19 -4.57 -0.63 0.17
N VAL A 20 -3.74 -0.05 1.04
CA VAL A 20 -3.06 -0.78 2.12
C VAL A 20 -3.49 -0.19 3.46
N GLY A 21 -4.15 -1.00 4.28
CA GLY A 21 -4.41 -0.70 5.67
C GLY A 21 -3.26 -1.19 6.54
N LEU A 22 -2.60 -0.28 7.26
CA LEU A 22 -1.60 -0.61 8.27
C LEU A 22 -2.14 -0.27 9.66
N SER A 23 -1.94 -1.16 10.63
CA SER A 23 -2.26 -0.88 12.04
C SER A 23 -1.11 -1.27 12.96
N ASP A 24 -0.97 -0.55 14.06
CA ASP A 24 -0.10 -0.92 15.18
C ASP A 24 -0.89 -1.35 16.43
N GLY A 25 -2.21 -1.52 16.30
CA GLY A 25 -3.12 -1.87 17.39
C GLY A 25 -3.74 -0.68 18.12
N THR A 26 -3.23 0.54 17.92
CA THR A 26 -3.81 1.78 18.47
C THR A 26 -4.28 2.74 17.39
N ASN A 27 -3.54 2.80 16.29
CA ASN A 27 -3.84 3.62 15.13
C ASN A 27 -3.95 2.74 13.89
N THR A 28 -4.83 3.16 12.98
CA THR A 28 -4.96 2.55 11.65
C THR A 28 -4.79 3.64 10.62
N ILE A 29 -3.90 3.40 9.67
CA ILE A 29 -3.67 4.28 8.54
C ILE A 29 -4.02 3.54 7.25
N ASN A 30 -4.74 4.21 6.37
CA ASN A 30 -5.06 3.71 5.05
C ASN A 30 -4.21 4.47 4.04
N VAL A 31 -3.40 3.73 3.30
CA VAL A 31 -2.41 4.28 2.37
C VAL A 31 -2.75 3.80 0.98
N GLN A 32 -2.92 4.75 0.06
CA GLN A 32 -3.00 4.43 -1.36
C GLN A 32 -1.60 4.46 -1.95
N VAL A 33 -1.10 3.30 -2.35
CA VAL A 33 0.16 3.15 -3.09
C VAL A 33 -0.17 3.11 -4.57
N LYS A 34 0.25 4.13 -5.31
CA LYS A 34 0.16 4.10 -6.78
C LYS A 34 1.18 3.10 -7.29
N LEU A 35 0.73 2.15 -8.11
CA LEU A 35 1.64 1.23 -8.76
C LEU A 35 2.23 1.90 -10.00
N GLU A 36 3.48 1.58 -10.29
CA GLU A 36 4.15 2.04 -11.50
C GLU A 36 4.05 0.97 -12.59
N SER A 37 4.34 1.31 -13.85
CA SER A 37 4.19 0.42 -15.00
C SER A 37 4.97 -0.90 -14.89
N HIS A 38 6.02 -0.91 -14.07
CA HIS A 38 6.86 -2.07 -13.81
C HIS A 38 6.47 -2.83 -12.53
N HIS A 39 5.51 -2.32 -11.74
CA HIS A 39 5.02 -2.97 -10.55
C HIS A 39 3.91 -3.95 -10.91
N ASP A 40 4.28 -5.23 -11.00
CA ASP A 40 3.30 -6.30 -11.10
C ASP A 40 2.69 -6.56 -9.72
N ALA A 41 1.44 -6.12 -9.51
CA ALA A 41 0.75 -6.23 -8.23
C ALA A 41 0.63 -7.68 -7.71
N HIS A 42 0.66 -8.66 -8.60
CA HIS A 42 0.60 -10.08 -8.26
C HIS A 42 1.99 -10.65 -7.89
N SER A 43 3.06 -9.95 -8.25
CA SER A 43 4.45 -10.33 -7.95
C SER A 43 4.99 -9.67 -6.68
N LEU A 44 4.26 -8.73 -6.09
CA LEU A 44 4.66 -8.08 -4.84
C LEU A 44 4.42 -9.00 -3.64
N THR A 45 5.48 -9.24 -2.87
CA THR A 45 5.35 -9.94 -1.59
C THR A 45 4.67 -9.06 -0.54
N ILE A 46 4.05 -9.68 0.47
CA ILE A 46 3.44 -8.98 1.60
C ILE A 46 4.45 -8.02 2.27
N GLN A 47 5.72 -8.43 2.44
CA GLN A 47 6.76 -7.58 3.01
C GLN A 47 7.06 -6.34 2.15
N GLN A 48 7.08 -6.49 0.82
CA GLN A 48 7.30 -5.35 -0.08
C GLN A 48 6.11 -4.38 -0.05
N ILE A 49 4.89 -4.90 0.02
CA ILE A 49 3.67 -4.09 0.18
C ILE A 49 3.71 -3.32 1.49
N GLU A 50 4.10 -3.99 2.59
CA GLU A 50 4.28 -3.33 3.88
C GLU A 50 5.33 -2.23 3.83
N ASP A 51 6.46 -2.46 3.16
CA ASP A 51 7.53 -1.47 3.05
C ASP A 51 7.10 -0.25 2.22
N LEU A 52 6.46 -0.49 1.06
CA LEU A 52 5.87 0.55 0.22
C LEU A 52 4.82 1.37 0.98
N ALA A 53 3.94 0.71 1.71
CA ALA A 53 2.90 1.39 2.49
C ALA A 53 3.49 2.16 3.67
N LYS A 54 4.51 1.64 4.36
CA LYS A 54 5.24 2.37 5.41
C LYS A 54 5.97 3.58 4.84
N HIS A 55 6.60 3.44 3.66
CA HIS A 55 7.27 4.54 2.98
C HIS A 55 6.28 5.64 2.61
N ALA A 56 5.16 5.29 1.97
CA ALA A 56 4.10 6.23 1.65
C ALA A 56 3.43 6.85 2.89
N ALA A 57 3.28 6.09 3.98
CA ALA A 57 2.80 6.59 5.27
C ALA A 57 3.72 7.67 5.88
N LYS A 58 5.04 7.53 5.76
CA LYS A 58 5.99 8.55 6.24
C LYS A 58 5.81 9.89 5.54
N HIS A 59 5.30 9.91 4.30
CA HIS A 59 5.00 11.14 3.58
C HIS A 59 3.63 11.74 3.92
N LEU A 60 2.78 11.00 4.65
CA LEU A 60 1.43 11.44 5.07
C LEU A 60 1.41 12.01 6.50
N ILE A 61 2.44 11.73 7.29
CA ILE A 61 2.59 12.25 8.65
C ILE A 61 3.49 13.50 8.55
N PRO A 62 2.96 14.72 8.76
CA PRO A 62 3.75 15.96 8.74
C PRO A 62 4.76 16.05 9.89
#